data_AF-A0A418RLT7-F1
#
_entry.id   AF-A0A418RLT7-F1
#
_cell.length_a   1.000
_cell.length_b   1.000
_cell.length_c   1.000
_cell.angle_alpha   90.00
_cell.angle_beta   90.00
_cell.angle_gamma   90.00
#
_symmetry.space_group_name_H-M   'P 1'
#
loop_
_entity.id
_entity.type
_entity.pdbx_description
1 polymer ?
#
loop_
_entity_poly.entity_id
_entity_poly.type
_entity_poly.pdbx_seq_one_letter_code
_entity_poly.pdbx_strand_id
1 'polypeptide(L)'
;MSNVLTSENSAEFYANKLGLADQPEVEAVVETTPTEPIEEVVEQSEPVAEDEEKVTEERKPNPKLEKRFSELTKQREQLRKEAEIERSKREELETRLKALESQAAPKQEQSRDDKPKPDQFVDAFEYAEALADWSAENAVMRARQEDIEKKNQEERQKVISTWNTRLESTKSELPDYDDMVASSDVVVSDQVRDAILESEVGPRILYHLAENPDIAEKISKSSLITALRQIGKLEALFEKNEPKEVKTVAVKSKAPAPISPIKAGTSEQVIVTDTDKMTYAQYKAMRQAKRIR
;
A
#
# COMPACT_ATOMS: atom_id res chain seq x y z
N MET A 1 23.94 31.63 -6.01
CA MET A 1 24.43 31.84 -4.64
C MET A 1 24.62 30.47 -4.00
N SER A 2 25.69 30.25 -3.25
CA SER A 2 26.00 28.96 -2.64
C SER A 2 25.13 28.71 -1.40
N ASN A 3 24.10 27.87 -1.53
CA ASN A 3 23.36 27.38 -0.37
C ASN A 3 24.29 26.48 0.46
N VAL A 4 24.61 26.92 1.68
CA VAL A 4 25.37 26.12 2.64
C VAL A 4 24.43 25.04 3.18
N LEU A 5 24.80 23.78 3.01
CA LEU A 5 24.03 22.64 3.50
C LEU A 5 24.26 22.49 5.01
N THR A 6 23.37 23.08 5.82
CA THR A 6 23.33 22.87 7.27
C THR A 6 22.53 21.62 7.62
N SER A 7 22.70 21.10 8.84
CA SER A 7 21.96 19.92 9.33
C SER A 7 20.43 20.08 9.18
N GLU A 8 19.91 21.27 9.47
CA GLU A 8 18.49 21.61 9.37
C GLU A 8 17.98 21.63 7.92
N ASN A 9 18.77 22.18 6.98
CA ASN A 9 18.39 22.30 5.55
C ASN A 9 18.69 21.01 4.75
N SER A 10 19.45 20.07 5.33
CA SER A 10 19.80 18.81 4.65
C SER A 10 18.58 17.98 4.27
N ALA A 11 17.60 17.84 5.17
CA ALA A 11 16.40 17.06 4.94
C ALA A 11 15.52 17.61 3.79
N GLU A 12 15.34 18.93 3.74
CA GLU A 12 14.58 19.61 2.68
C GLU A 12 15.29 19.55 1.32
N PHE A 13 16.62 19.65 1.32
CA PHE A 13 17.43 19.48 0.11
C PHE A 13 17.30 18.06 -0.46
N TYR A 14 17.36 17.03 0.38
CA TYR A 14 17.17 15.64 -0.07
C TYR A 14 15.73 15.36 -0.53
N ALA A 15 14.71 15.90 0.15
CA ALA A 15 13.31 15.76 -0.25
C ALA A 15 13.02 16.37 -1.63
N ASN A 16 13.54 17.59 -1.89
CA ASN A 16 13.41 18.24 -3.19
C ASN A 16 14.16 17.50 -4.31
N LYS A 17 15.36 16.94 -4.03
CA LYS A 17 16.14 16.14 -5.00
C LYS A 17 15.47 14.79 -5.34
N LEU A 18 14.60 14.29 -4.46
CA LEU A 18 13.81 13.07 -4.64
C LEU A 18 12.44 13.28 -5.30
N GLY A 19 12.10 14.52 -5.71
CA GLY A 19 10.86 14.81 -6.45
C GLY A 19 9.59 14.86 -5.58
N LEU A 20 9.74 15.12 -4.28
CA LEU A 20 8.65 15.11 -3.30
C LEU A 20 8.01 16.50 -3.05
N ALA A 21 7.90 17.32 -4.10
CA ALA A 21 7.25 18.64 -4.04
C ALA A 21 6.00 18.66 -4.92
N ASP A 22 4.86 19.05 -4.33
CA ASP A 22 3.55 19.06 -4.96
C ASP A 22 3.51 19.79 -6.31
N GLN A 23 2.77 19.23 -7.26
CA GLN A 23 2.25 19.99 -8.39
C GLN A 23 0.88 20.54 -8.01
N PRO A 24 0.66 21.87 -8.05
CA PRO A 24 -0.65 22.46 -7.78
C PRO A 24 -1.66 22.12 -8.89
N GLU A 25 -2.94 22.18 -8.50
CA GLU A 25 -4.11 21.87 -9.31
C GLU A 25 -4.14 22.62 -10.65
N VAL A 26 -4.67 21.97 -11.70
CA VAL A 26 -5.06 22.63 -12.95
C VAL A 26 -6.58 22.77 -12.98
N GLU A 27 -7.04 24.02 -12.93
CA GLU A 27 -8.45 24.39 -12.82
C GLU A 27 -9.26 24.09 -14.11
N ALA A 28 -10.58 24.14 -13.93
CA ALA A 28 -11.60 23.90 -14.94
C ALA A 28 -11.46 24.72 -16.24
N VAL A 29 -11.94 24.12 -17.34
CA VAL A 29 -12.46 24.86 -18.50
C VAL A 29 -13.92 24.44 -18.72
N VAL A 30 -14.83 25.31 -18.31
CA VAL A 30 -16.26 25.24 -18.68
C VAL A 30 -16.44 26.09 -19.92
N GLU A 31 -16.67 25.46 -21.07
CA GLU A 31 -17.00 26.19 -22.30
C GLU A 31 -18.52 26.33 -22.43
N THR A 32 -18.98 27.58 -22.36
CA THR A 32 -20.36 27.97 -22.65
C THR A 32 -20.43 28.59 -24.03
N THR A 33 -21.56 28.45 -24.74
CA THR A 33 -22.10 29.48 -25.65
C THR A 33 -23.51 29.08 -26.15
N PRO A 34 -24.37 30.05 -26.55
CA PRO A 34 -25.83 29.87 -26.47
C PRO A 34 -26.60 30.25 -27.76
N THR A 35 -27.93 30.36 -27.62
CA THR A 35 -28.85 31.32 -28.31
C THR A 35 -29.77 30.75 -29.42
N GLU A 36 -31.06 31.06 -29.24
CA GLU A 36 -32.19 31.22 -30.20
C GLU A 36 -31.85 32.15 -31.41
N PRO A 37 -32.73 32.55 -32.37
CA PRO A 37 -34.21 32.62 -32.32
C PRO A 37 -35.07 32.41 -33.64
N ILE A 38 -36.40 32.35 -33.43
CA ILE A 38 -37.54 33.02 -34.15
C ILE A 38 -37.88 32.78 -35.66
N GLU A 39 -39.20 32.56 -35.89
CA GLU A 39 -40.17 32.90 -36.98
C GLU A 39 -39.70 33.30 -38.41
N GLU A 40 -40.37 32.93 -39.52
CA GLU A 40 -41.68 33.43 -40.02
C GLU A 40 -42.23 32.53 -41.18
N VAL A 41 -43.57 32.30 -41.33
CA VAL A 41 -44.53 32.86 -42.35
C VAL A 41 -44.24 32.40 -43.82
N VAL A 42 -45.16 32.02 -44.74
CA VAL A 42 -46.53 32.49 -45.14
C VAL A 42 -47.32 31.35 -45.85
N GLU A 43 -48.65 31.54 -46.03
CA GLU A 43 -49.56 31.24 -47.20
C GLU A 43 -49.23 30.13 -48.25
N GLN A 44 -50.15 29.49 -49.00
CA GLN A 44 -51.57 29.69 -49.40
C GLN A 44 -52.10 28.31 -49.93
N SER A 45 -53.34 28.03 -50.36
CA SER A 45 -54.62 28.76 -50.48
C SER A 45 -55.81 27.76 -50.39
N GLU A 46 -57.06 28.25 -50.44
CA GLU A 46 -58.23 27.46 -50.87
C GLU A 46 -58.41 27.53 -52.42
N PRO A 47 -59.39 26.83 -53.04
CA PRO A 47 -60.74 27.41 -53.08
C PRO A 47 -61.90 26.43 -52.85
N VAL A 48 -63.04 27.03 -52.48
CA VAL A 48 -64.37 26.44 -52.30
C VAL A 48 -64.99 25.98 -53.62
N ALA A 49 -65.80 24.91 -53.56
CA ALA A 49 -66.90 24.68 -54.51
C ALA A 49 -68.06 23.95 -53.79
N GLU A 50 -69.14 24.68 -53.50
CA GLU A 50 -70.47 24.08 -53.32
C GLU A 50 -71.04 23.79 -54.71
N ASP A 51 -71.73 22.65 -54.90
CA ASP A 51 -73.09 22.68 -55.45
C ASP A 51 -73.84 21.34 -55.27
N GLU A 52 -75.15 21.41 -55.47
CA GLU A 52 -76.14 20.38 -55.14
C GLU A 52 -76.13 19.14 -56.07
N GLU A 53 -76.63 17.98 -55.57
CA GLU A 53 -77.91 17.40 -56.05
C GLU A 53 -78.26 16.05 -55.40
N LYS A 54 -79.56 15.80 -55.25
CA LYS A 54 -80.11 14.49 -54.85
C LYS A 54 -80.26 13.59 -56.06
N VAL A 55 -79.61 12.42 -56.07
CA VAL A 55 -80.01 11.30 -56.93
C VAL A 55 -80.16 10.02 -56.12
N THR A 56 -81.39 9.76 -55.68
CA THR A 56 -81.84 8.43 -55.26
C THR A 56 -82.05 7.56 -56.49
N GLU A 57 -81.14 6.64 -56.78
CA GLU A 57 -81.41 5.54 -57.73
C GLU A 57 -80.62 4.28 -57.36
N GLU A 58 -81.33 3.20 -57.04
CA GLU A 58 -80.76 1.92 -56.60
C GLU A 58 -80.04 1.19 -57.76
N ARG A 59 -78.73 1.41 -57.90
CA ARG A 59 -77.90 0.61 -58.81
C ARG A 59 -77.40 -0.65 -58.11
N LYS A 60 -77.94 -1.79 -58.55
CA LYS A 60 -77.66 -3.13 -58.01
C LYS A 60 -76.15 -3.40 -57.90
N PRO A 61 -75.69 -4.01 -56.78
CA PRO A 61 -74.28 -4.13 -56.49
C PRO A 61 -73.53 -4.97 -57.52
N ASN A 62 -72.35 -4.51 -57.90
CA ASN A 62 -71.47 -5.20 -58.82
C ASN A 62 -70.45 -6.03 -58.00
N PRO A 63 -70.59 -7.38 -57.90
CA PRO A 63 -69.99 -8.19 -56.83
C PRO A 63 -68.46 -8.31 -56.89
N LYS A 64 -67.81 -7.74 -57.92
CA LYS A 64 -66.35 -7.60 -57.99
C LYS A 64 -65.84 -6.29 -57.38
N LEU A 65 -66.65 -5.23 -57.40
CA LEU A 65 -66.27 -3.92 -56.83
C LEU A 65 -66.46 -3.92 -55.31
N GLU A 66 -67.56 -4.49 -54.81
CA GLU A 66 -67.77 -4.66 -53.36
C GLU A 66 -66.65 -5.46 -52.70
N LYS A 67 -66.16 -6.51 -53.37
CA LYS A 67 -64.99 -7.27 -52.89
C LYS A 67 -63.76 -6.38 -52.76
N ARG A 68 -63.42 -5.59 -53.78
CA ARG A 68 -62.31 -4.62 -53.75
C ARG A 68 -62.47 -3.55 -52.68
N PHE A 69 -63.68 -3.01 -52.48
CA PHE A 69 -63.93 -2.07 -51.38
C PHE A 69 -63.80 -2.76 -50.01
N SER A 70 -64.28 -4.00 -49.86
CA SER A 70 -64.10 -4.77 -48.63
C SER A 70 -62.63 -5.12 -48.35
N GLU A 71 -61.85 -5.40 -49.39
CA GLU A 71 -60.40 -5.65 -49.32
C GLU A 71 -59.64 -4.38 -48.94
N LEU A 72 -59.97 -3.24 -49.57
CA LEU A 72 -59.37 -1.94 -49.26
C LEU A 72 -59.72 -1.46 -47.85
N THR A 73 -60.96 -1.67 -47.39
CA THR A 73 -61.36 -1.37 -46.00
C THR A 73 -60.63 -2.27 -45.01
N LYS A 74 -60.50 -3.58 -45.29
CA LYS A 74 -59.69 -4.51 -44.47
C LYS A 74 -58.22 -4.09 -44.41
N GLN A 75 -57.62 -3.71 -45.53
CA GLN A 75 -56.23 -3.21 -45.57
C GLN A 75 -56.09 -1.92 -44.75
N ARG A 76 -57.04 -0.98 -44.86
CA ARG A 76 -57.05 0.26 -44.07
C ARG A 76 -57.22 -0.01 -42.58
N GLU A 77 -58.03 -0.98 -42.18
CA GLU A 77 -58.18 -1.42 -40.80
C GLU A 77 -56.93 -2.14 -40.27
N GLN A 78 -56.27 -2.95 -41.10
CA GLN A 78 -55.00 -3.61 -40.76
C GLN A 78 -53.91 -2.56 -40.50
N LEU A 79 -53.70 -1.63 -41.43
CA LEU A 79 -52.73 -0.53 -41.28
C LEU A 79 -53.02 0.36 -40.07
N ARG A 80 -54.31 0.60 -39.75
CA ARG A 80 -54.70 1.33 -38.52
C ARG A 80 -54.32 0.55 -37.25
N LYS A 81 -54.66 -0.74 -37.19
CA LYS A 81 -54.30 -1.62 -36.05
C LYS A 81 -52.79 -1.74 -35.88
N GLU A 82 -52.05 -1.85 -36.98
CA GLU A 82 -50.59 -1.88 -36.96
C GLU A 82 -50.00 -0.56 -36.42
N ALA A 83 -50.51 0.59 -36.87
CA ALA A 83 -50.10 1.90 -36.36
C ALA A 83 -50.48 2.13 -34.88
N GLU A 84 -51.64 1.63 -34.43
CA GLU A 84 -52.06 1.66 -33.03
C GLU A 84 -51.16 0.79 -32.15
N ILE A 85 -50.83 -0.42 -32.60
CA ILE A 85 -49.90 -1.34 -31.92
C ILE A 85 -48.47 -0.77 -31.89
N GLU A 86 -48.02 -0.08 -32.94
CA GLU A 86 -46.70 0.55 -32.95
C GLU A 86 -46.65 1.74 -31.98
N ARG A 87 -47.70 2.57 -31.93
CA ARG A 87 -47.81 3.67 -30.96
C ARG A 87 -47.82 3.17 -29.53
N SER A 88 -48.64 2.18 -29.19
CA SER A 88 -48.69 1.64 -27.82
C SER A 88 -47.32 1.07 -27.39
N LYS A 89 -46.62 0.37 -28.30
CA LYS A 89 -45.25 -0.11 -28.03
C LYS A 89 -44.24 1.02 -27.84
N ARG A 90 -44.34 2.13 -28.59
CA ARG A 90 -43.48 3.30 -28.39
C ARG A 90 -43.76 3.95 -27.03
N GLU A 91 -45.01 4.14 -26.66
CA GLU A 91 -45.42 4.68 -25.36
C GLU A 91 -44.98 3.77 -24.19
N GLU A 92 -45.10 2.45 -24.32
CA GLU A 92 -44.58 1.46 -23.36
C GLU A 92 -43.05 1.51 -23.23
N LEU A 93 -42.33 1.71 -24.33
CA LEU A 93 -40.87 1.83 -24.32
C LEU A 93 -40.41 3.18 -23.74
N GLU A 94 -41.05 4.29 -24.10
CA GLU A 94 -40.77 5.63 -23.57
C GLU A 94 -41.04 5.72 -22.07
N THR A 95 -42.17 5.18 -21.61
CA THR A 95 -42.48 5.12 -20.16
C THR A 95 -41.48 4.24 -19.40
N ARG A 96 -41.06 3.11 -19.98
CA ARG A 96 -40.02 2.24 -19.39
C ARG A 96 -38.64 2.89 -19.38
N LEU A 97 -38.26 3.59 -20.44
CA LEU A 97 -37.00 4.35 -20.52
C LEU A 97 -36.99 5.46 -19.47
N LYS A 98 -38.07 6.25 -19.37
CA LYS A 98 -38.23 7.31 -18.37
C LYS A 98 -38.19 6.76 -16.94
N ALA A 99 -38.78 5.60 -16.69
CA ALA A 99 -38.69 4.92 -15.39
C ALA A 99 -37.26 4.50 -15.06
N LEU A 100 -36.55 3.87 -16.01
CA LEU A 100 -35.14 3.47 -15.85
C LEU A 100 -34.22 4.69 -15.67
N GLU A 101 -34.42 5.75 -16.46
CA GLU A 101 -33.69 7.01 -16.35
C GLU A 101 -33.93 7.68 -14.98
N SER A 102 -35.16 7.66 -14.47
CA SER A 102 -35.47 8.16 -13.11
C SER A 102 -34.86 7.33 -11.97
N GLN A 103 -34.50 6.06 -12.22
CA GLN A 103 -33.77 5.21 -11.28
C GLN A 103 -32.25 5.28 -11.45
N ALA A 104 -31.77 5.55 -12.67
CA ALA A 104 -30.36 5.65 -13.01
C ALA A 104 -29.80 7.08 -12.88
N ALA A 105 -30.66 8.10 -12.80
CA ALA A 105 -30.29 9.44 -12.41
C ALA A 105 -29.62 9.36 -11.02
N PRO A 106 -28.36 9.81 -10.88
CA PRO A 106 -27.69 9.76 -9.58
C PRO A 106 -28.42 10.70 -8.63
N LYS A 107 -29.21 10.11 -7.72
CA LYS A 107 -29.52 10.77 -6.45
C LYS A 107 -28.17 11.19 -5.88
N GLN A 108 -28.02 12.47 -5.56
CA GLN A 108 -26.87 12.94 -4.80
C GLN A 108 -26.95 12.29 -3.41
N GLU A 109 -26.36 11.10 -3.28
CA GLU A 109 -25.94 10.55 -2.00
C GLU A 109 -24.85 11.48 -1.49
N GLN A 110 -25.28 12.49 -0.75
CA GLN A 110 -24.40 13.38 -0.01
C GLN A 110 -23.51 12.50 0.87
N SER A 111 -22.20 12.65 0.73
CA SER A 111 -21.20 11.95 1.54
C SER A 111 -21.57 12.10 3.00
N ARG A 112 -21.57 10.99 3.75
CA ARG A 112 -21.86 11.03 5.21
C ARG A 112 -20.83 11.88 5.97
N ASP A 113 -19.68 12.12 5.36
CA ASP A 113 -18.59 12.96 5.85
C ASP A 113 -18.88 14.47 5.70
N ASP A 114 -19.81 14.88 4.82
CA ASP A 114 -20.16 16.28 4.60
C ASP A 114 -20.85 16.87 5.83
N LYS A 115 -20.45 18.09 6.21
CA LYS A 115 -21.09 18.80 7.32
C LYS A 115 -22.59 19.01 7.05
N PRO A 116 -23.49 18.64 7.97
CA PRO A 116 -24.91 18.95 7.88
C PRO A 116 -25.15 20.44 7.63
N LYS A 117 -26.09 20.74 6.73
CA LYS A 117 -26.50 22.09 6.32
C LYS A 117 -27.94 22.33 6.77
N PRO A 118 -28.30 23.53 7.26
CA PRO A 118 -29.66 23.83 7.70
C PRO A 118 -30.74 23.51 6.66
N ASP A 119 -30.46 23.80 5.38
CA ASP A 119 -31.40 23.62 4.26
C ASP A 119 -31.77 22.15 3.96
N GLN A 120 -31.09 21.17 4.59
CA GLN A 120 -31.38 19.74 4.47
C GLN A 120 -32.49 19.26 5.43
N PHE A 121 -32.86 20.07 6.44
CA PHE A 121 -33.74 19.67 7.53
C PHE A 121 -34.99 20.55 7.61
N VAL A 122 -36.12 19.95 8.01
CA VAL A 122 -37.38 20.67 8.19
C VAL A 122 -37.53 21.16 9.64
N ASP A 123 -37.00 20.41 10.61
CA ASP A 123 -36.94 20.82 12.01
C ASP A 123 -35.53 21.26 12.43
N ALA A 124 -35.48 22.31 13.26
CA ALA A 124 -34.25 22.84 13.83
C ALA A 124 -33.63 21.87 14.87
N PHE A 125 -34.44 21.05 15.54
CA PHE A 125 -33.92 20.04 16.46
C PHE A 125 -33.23 18.88 15.72
N GLU A 126 -33.80 18.39 14.62
CA GLU A 126 -33.17 17.37 13.75
C GLU A 126 -31.82 17.86 13.21
N TYR A 127 -31.74 19.11 12.75
CA TYR A 127 -30.47 19.72 12.33
C TYR A 127 -29.45 19.81 13.49
N ALA A 128 -29.90 20.17 14.69
CA ALA A 128 -29.01 20.28 15.85
C ALA A 128 -28.46 18.92 16.30
N GLU A 129 -29.28 17.86 16.26
CA GLU A 129 -28.86 16.48 16.54
C GLU A 129 -27.86 15.97 15.49
N ALA A 130 -28.19 16.11 14.19
CA ALA A 130 -27.28 15.73 13.10
C ALA A 130 -25.93 16.49 13.16
N LEU A 131 -25.95 17.79 13.48
CA LEU A 131 -24.74 18.59 13.65
C LEU A 131 -23.92 18.15 14.88
N ALA A 132 -24.59 17.77 15.98
CA ALA A 132 -23.92 17.25 17.17
C ALA A 132 -23.21 15.93 16.88
N ASP A 133 -23.90 14.96 16.26
CA ASP A 133 -23.34 13.66 15.88
C ASP A 133 -22.15 13.82 14.92
N TRP A 134 -22.30 14.61 13.85
CA TRP A 134 -21.20 14.92 12.92
C TRP A 134 -20.02 15.57 13.64
N SER A 135 -20.27 16.49 14.58
CA SER A 135 -19.20 17.14 15.34
C SER A 135 -18.45 16.18 16.27
N ALA A 136 -19.16 15.22 16.88
CA ALA A 136 -18.58 14.19 17.73
C ALA A 136 -17.75 13.19 16.92
N GLU A 137 -18.27 12.72 15.78
CA GLU A 137 -17.54 11.83 14.88
C GLU A 137 -16.29 12.50 14.30
N ASN A 138 -16.39 13.76 13.86
CA ASN A 138 -15.25 14.53 13.37
C ASN A 138 -14.19 14.76 14.47
N ALA A 139 -14.60 15.01 15.72
CA ALA A 139 -13.67 15.10 16.85
C ALA A 139 -12.93 13.78 17.11
N VAL A 140 -13.63 12.64 17.06
CA VAL A 140 -13.02 11.29 17.18
C VAL A 140 -12.08 11.00 16.02
N MET A 141 -12.44 11.40 14.79
CA MET A 141 -11.60 11.22 13.61
C MET A 141 -10.32 12.05 13.67
N ARG A 142 -10.37 13.31 14.12
CA ARG A 142 -9.16 14.13 14.34
C ARG A 142 -8.27 13.54 15.42
N ALA A 143 -8.83 13.14 16.56
CA ALA A 143 -8.04 12.50 17.62
C ALA A 143 -7.34 11.21 17.12
N ARG A 144 -8.00 10.41 16.28
CA ARG A 144 -7.37 9.24 15.63
C ARG A 144 -6.27 9.64 14.64
N GLN A 145 -6.46 10.70 13.86
CA GLN A 145 -5.44 11.22 12.94
C GLN A 145 -4.21 11.70 13.70
N GLU A 146 -4.39 12.49 14.77
CA GLU A 146 -3.32 12.94 15.67
C GLU A 146 -2.58 11.76 16.32
N ASP A 147 -3.30 10.73 16.80
CA ASP A 147 -2.71 9.51 17.36
C ASP A 147 -1.89 8.70 16.33
N ILE A 148 -2.37 8.64 15.07
CA ILE A 148 -1.66 7.95 13.97
C ILE A 148 -0.41 8.74 13.58
N GLU A 149 -0.54 10.06 13.39
CA GLU A 149 0.59 10.92 13.04
C GLU A 149 1.67 10.87 14.12
N LYS A 150 1.28 10.97 15.40
CA LYS A 150 2.20 10.86 16.52
C LYS A 150 2.93 9.51 16.55
N LYS A 151 2.23 8.39 16.30
CA LYS A 151 2.89 7.06 16.20
C LYS A 151 3.88 7.00 15.04
N ASN A 152 3.50 7.49 13.87
CA ASN A 152 4.38 7.54 12.70
C ASN A 152 5.62 8.42 12.96
N GLN A 153 5.45 9.55 13.65
CA GLN A 153 6.56 10.40 14.09
C GLN A 153 7.46 9.67 15.11
N GLU A 154 6.90 9.01 16.12
CA GLU A 154 7.65 8.22 17.11
C GLU A 154 8.42 7.05 16.46
N GLU A 155 7.83 6.35 15.50
CA GLU A 155 8.49 5.28 14.73
C GLU A 155 9.63 5.81 13.87
N ARG A 156 9.42 6.92 13.16
CA ARG A 156 10.47 7.60 12.39
C ARG A 156 11.64 8.06 13.28
N GLN A 157 11.35 8.61 14.46
CA GLN A 157 12.39 9.00 15.42
C GLN A 157 13.15 7.80 16.01
N LYS A 158 12.48 6.65 16.21
CA LYS A 158 13.14 5.39 16.59
C LYS A 158 14.12 4.95 15.50
N VAL A 159 13.69 4.88 14.23
CA VAL A 159 14.56 4.49 13.11
C VAL A 159 15.75 5.45 12.95
N ILE A 160 15.55 6.76 13.07
CA ILE A 160 16.64 7.75 12.97
C ILE A 160 17.63 7.60 14.15
N SER A 161 17.15 7.39 15.37
CA SER A 161 18.03 7.24 16.53
C SER A 161 18.81 5.93 16.52
N THR A 162 18.20 4.79 16.16
CA THR A 162 18.91 3.51 16.01
C THR A 162 19.91 3.55 14.86
N TRP A 163 19.55 4.18 13.73
CA TRP A 163 20.47 4.42 12.61
C TRP A 163 21.68 5.24 13.06
N ASN A 164 21.48 6.36 13.77
CA ASN A 164 22.59 7.21 14.23
C ASN A 164 23.54 6.45 15.18
N THR A 165 23.01 5.63 16.10
CA THR A 165 23.87 4.80 16.97
C THR A 165 24.68 3.76 16.17
N ARG A 166 24.09 3.11 15.17
CA ARG A 166 24.79 2.17 14.26
C ARG A 166 25.80 2.88 13.35
N LEU A 167 25.52 4.13 12.98
CA LEU A 167 26.38 4.97 12.17
C LEU A 167 27.62 5.41 12.97
N GLU A 168 27.45 5.82 14.22
CA GLU A 168 28.55 6.17 15.13
C GLU A 168 29.51 4.99 15.37
N SER A 169 28.98 3.78 15.62
CA SER A 169 29.82 2.59 15.74
C SER A 169 30.56 2.27 14.45
N THR A 170 29.87 2.32 13.30
CA THR A 170 30.48 2.06 11.99
C THR A 170 31.58 3.08 11.66
N LYS A 171 31.37 4.38 11.93
CA LYS A 171 32.40 5.43 11.74
C LYS A 171 33.62 5.26 12.64
N SER A 172 33.47 4.63 13.81
CA SER A 172 34.60 4.33 14.68
C SER A 172 35.51 3.23 14.12
N GLU A 173 34.98 2.37 13.25
CA GLU A 173 35.75 1.36 12.51
C GLU A 173 36.22 1.85 11.12
N LEU A 174 35.42 2.68 10.46
CA LEU A 174 35.62 3.21 9.10
C LEU A 174 35.73 4.75 9.15
N PRO A 175 36.93 5.32 9.36
CA PRO A 175 37.11 6.77 9.52
C PRO A 175 36.92 7.56 8.22
N ASP A 176 36.99 6.89 7.07
CA ASP A 176 36.76 7.40 5.71
C ASP A 176 35.30 7.27 5.24
N TYR A 177 34.40 6.82 6.12
CA TYR A 177 32.99 6.58 5.80
C TYR A 177 32.29 7.78 5.14
N ASP A 178 32.45 8.98 5.73
CA ASP A 178 31.76 10.18 5.25
C ASP A 178 32.28 10.61 3.87
N ASP A 179 33.58 10.52 3.65
CA ASP A 179 34.21 10.84 2.36
C ASP A 179 33.79 9.83 1.27
N MET A 180 33.77 8.53 1.60
CA MET A 180 33.34 7.47 0.69
C MET A 180 31.88 7.67 0.27
N VAL A 181 30.96 7.81 1.23
CA VAL A 181 29.53 7.99 0.94
C VAL A 181 29.28 9.28 0.17
N ALA A 182 29.93 10.39 0.55
CA ALA A 182 29.80 11.68 -0.14
C ALA A 182 30.39 11.68 -1.57
N SER A 183 31.37 10.82 -1.85
CA SER A 183 31.92 10.65 -3.20
C SER A 183 31.02 9.86 -4.15
N SER A 184 29.98 9.19 -3.62
CA SER A 184 29.15 8.25 -4.36
C SER A 184 27.79 8.83 -4.77
N ASP A 185 27.46 8.74 -6.07
CA ASP A 185 26.14 9.12 -6.61
C ASP A 185 25.10 7.97 -6.47
N VAL A 186 25.12 7.25 -5.34
CA VAL A 186 24.24 6.09 -5.10
C VAL A 186 22.79 6.53 -4.94
N VAL A 187 21.97 6.26 -5.97
CA VAL A 187 20.51 6.45 -5.94
C VAL A 187 19.83 5.09 -5.90
N VAL A 188 19.06 4.85 -4.84
CA VAL A 188 18.21 3.67 -4.64
C VAL A 188 16.75 4.08 -4.49
N SER A 189 15.79 3.16 -4.70
CA SER A 189 14.38 3.47 -4.48
C SER A 189 14.05 3.61 -2.99
N ASP A 190 12.97 4.31 -2.67
CA ASP A 190 12.55 4.59 -1.29
C ASP A 190 12.51 3.31 -0.42
N GLN A 191 11.87 2.26 -0.93
CA GLN A 191 11.70 1.00 -0.18
C GLN A 191 13.05 0.27 0.06
N VAL A 192 14.05 0.51 -0.79
CA VAL A 192 15.40 -0.05 -0.63
C VAL A 192 16.19 0.79 0.38
N ARG A 193 16.07 2.12 0.34
CA ARG A 193 16.62 3.02 1.38
C ARG A 193 16.03 2.65 2.75
N ASP A 194 14.72 2.51 2.84
CA ASP A 194 14.03 2.28 4.12
C ASP A 194 14.43 0.92 4.72
N ALA A 195 14.60 -0.12 3.88
CA ALA A 195 15.18 -1.40 4.30
C ALA A 195 16.64 -1.26 4.81
N ILE A 196 17.49 -0.46 4.15
CA ILE A 196 18.86 -0.18 4.63
C ILE A 196 18.82 0.55 5.97
N LEU A 197 17.90 1.51 6.17
CA LEU A 197 17.76 2.27 7.42
C LEU A 197 17.32 1.38 8.61
N GLU A 198 16.42 0.44 8.37
CA GLU A 198 15.93 -0.49 9.41
C GLU A 198 16.98 -1.55 9.79
N SER A 199 17.82 -1.95 8.83
CA SER A 199 18.87 -2.98 8.94
C SER A 199 19.86 -2.77 10.11
N GLU A 200 20.21 -3.86 10.81
CA GLU A 200 21.21 -3.83 11.90
C GLU A 200 22.60 -3.41 11.43
N VAL A 201 22.98 -3.82 10.22
CA VAL A 201 24.27 -3.53 9.57
C VAL A 201 24.15 -2.49 8.44
N GLY A 202 23.04 -1.72 8.44
CA GLY A 202 22.68 -0.76 7.40
C GLY A 202 23.78 0.23 6.97
N PRO A 203 24.49 0.89 7.89
CA PRO A 203 25.60 1.78 7.53
C PRO A 203 26.73 1.06 6.77
N ARG A 204 27.10 -0.17 7.17
CA ARG A 204 28.10 -0.98 6.45
C ARG A 204 27.64 -1.31 5.02
N ILE A 205 26.35 -1.57 4.83
CA ILE A 205 25.76 -1.78 3.50
C ILE A 205 25.86 -0.51 2.66
N LEU A 206 25.50 0.65 3.22
CA LEU A 206 25.59 1.93 2.51
C LEU A 206 27.04 2.25 2.09
N TYR A 207 28.01 2.03 2.98
CA TYR A 207 29.44 2.14 2.66
C TYR A 207 29.84 1.20 1.51
N HIS A 208 29.43 -0.06 1.55
CA HIS A 208 29.76 -1.02 0.49
C HIS A 208 29.13 -0.65 -0.87
N LEU A 209 27.93 -0.08 -0.88
CA LEU A 209 27.29 0.44 -2.08
C LEU A 209 28.00 1.69 -2.63
N ALA A 210 28.52 2.54 -1.75
CA ALA A 210 29.33 3.71 -2.13
C ALA A 210 30.69 3.30 -2.74
N GLU A 211 31.36 2.32 -2.13
CA GLU A 211 32.61 1.72 -2.63
C GLU A 211 32.41 0.97 -3.97
N ASN A 212 31.23 0.38 -4.19
CA ASN A 212 30.93 -0.49 -5.34
C ASN A 212 29.73 0.03 -6.15
N PRO A 213 29.89 1.14 -6.92
CA PRO A 213 28.78 1.78 -7.64
C PRO A 213 28.10 0.85 -8.66
N ASP A 214 28.81 -0.12 -9.25
CA ASP A 214 28.24 -1.14 -10.14
C ASP A 214 27.12 -1.96 -9.45
N ILE A 215 27.25 -2.21 -8.14
CA ILE A 215 26.26 -2.94 -7.35
C ILE A 215 25.05 -2.04 -7.08
N ALA A 216 25.28 -0.77 -6.73
CA ALA A 216 24.21 0.22 -6.56
C ALA A 216 23.39 0.41 -7.85
N GLU A 217 24.06 0.56 -9.00
CA GLU A 217 23.41 0.71 -10.30
C GLU A 217 22.62 -0.55 -10.69
N LYS A 218 23.14 -1.74 -10.36
CA LYS A 218 22.43 -3.00 -10.56
C LYS A 218 21.21 -3.15 -9.65
N ILE A 219 21.28 -2.66 -8.41
CA ILE A 219 20.16 -2.64 -7.48
C ILE A 219 19.06 -1.70 -8.01
N SER A 220 19.41 -0.47 -8.39
CA SER A 220 18.46 0.54 -8.89
C SER A 220 17.80 0.16 -10.22
N LYS A 221 18.51 -0.52 -11.11
CA LYS A 221 17.96 -1.09 -12.37
C LYS A 221 17.17 -2.40 -12.17
N SER A 222 17.21 -3.01 -10.99
CA SER A 222 16.51 -4.28 -10.74
C SER A 222 15.08 -4.09 -10.23
N SER A 223 14.24 -5.13 -10.32
CA SER A 223 12.92 -5.09 -9.70
C SER A 223 13.03 -5.02 -8.17
N LEU A 224 12.11 -4.34 -7.51
CA LEU A 224 12.12 -4.12 -6.05
C LEU A 224 12.37 -5.40 -5.23
N ILE A 225 11.70 -6.51 -5.56
CA ILE A 225 11.87 -7.81 -4.91
C ILE A 225 13.31 -8.35 -5.08
N THR A 226 13.94 -8.05 -6.21
CA THR A 226 15.33 -8.45 -6.51
C THR A 226 16.34 -7.55 -5.83
N ALA A 227 16.05 -6.25 -5.72
CA ALA A 227 16.83 -5.27 -4.96
C ALA A 227 16.86 -5.63 -3.46
N LEU A 228 15.69 -5.81 -2.84
CA LEU A 228 15.59 -6.21 -1.42
C LEU A 228 16.28 -7.55 -1.13
N ARG A 229 16.20 -8.53 -2.05
CA ARG A 229 16.95 -9.79 -1.93
C ARG A 229 18.46 -9.62 -2.08
N GLN A 230 18.94 -8.55 -2.73
CA GLN A 230 20.37 -8.22 -2.77
C GLN A 230 20.81 -7.55 -1.47
N ILE A 231 20.02 -6.60 -0.94
CA ILE A 231 20.27 -6.02 0.40
C ILE A 231 20.33 -7.12 1.46
N GLY A 232 19.33 -8.00 1.55
CA GLY A 232 19.34 -9.11 2.53
C GLY A 232 20.46 -10.13 2.37
N LYS A 233 21.16 -10.16 1.21
CA LYS A 233 22.42 -10.91 1.06
C LYS A 233 23.61 -10.15 1.61
N LEU A 234 23.65 -8.83 1.45
CA LEU A 234 24.67 -7.97 2.04
C LEU A 234 24.53 -7.97 3.58
N GLU A 235 23.31 -7.91 4.11
CA GLU A 235 23.03 -8.06 5.55
C GLU A 235 23.67 -9.34 6.11
N ALA A 236 23.30 -10.50 5.56
CA ALA A 236 23.83 -11.80 5.99
C ALA A 236 25.35 -11.96 5.77
N LEU A 237 25.97 -11.18 4.88
CA LEU A 237 27.43 -11.13 4.73
C LEU A 237 28.09 -10.32 5.84
N PHE A 238 27.53 -9.16 6.21
CA PHE A 238 28.08 -8.31 7.25
C PHE A 238 27.80 -8.85 8.66
N GLU A 239 26.59 -9.32 8.96
CA GLU A 239 26.25 -10.00 10.24
C GLU A 239 27.17 -11.20 10.55
N LYS A 240 27.63 -11.90 9.51
CA LYS A 240 28.54 -13.04 9.65
C LYS A 240 29.99 -12.61 9.90
N ASN A 241 30.35 -11.42 9.43
CA ASN A 241 31.70 -10.86 9.51
C ASN A 241 31.89 -9.93 10.71
N GLU A 242 30.80 -9.44 11.33
CA GLU A 242 30.90 -8.84 12.65
C GLU A 242 31.48 -9.89 13.63
N PRO A 243 32.57 -9.55 14.36
CA PRO A 243 33.15 -10.47 15.31
C PRO A 243 32.18 -10.61 16.47
N LYS A 244 31.27 -11.59 16.38
CA LYS A 244 30.37 -12.00 17.47
C LYS A 244 31.14 -11.91 18.77
N GLU A 245 30.69 -11.01 19.66
CA GLU A 245 31.36 -10.77 20.93
C GLU A 245 31.78 -12.10 21.50
N VAL A 246 33.10 -12.29 21.63
CA VAL A 246 33.64 -13.55 22.11
C VAL A 246 33.16 -13.65 23.54
N LYS A 247 32.04 -14.36 23.75
CA LYS A 247 31.40 -14.60 25.05
C LYS A 247 32.53 -14.90 26.00
N THR A 248 32.84 -13.94 26.87
CA THR A 248 34.13 -13.92 27.56
C THR A 248 34.24 -15.23 28.29
N VAL A 249 35.12 -16.12 27.81
CA VAL A 249 35.19 -17.50 28.33
C VAL A 249 35.60 -17.32 29.77
N ALA A 250 34.62 -17.51 30.66
CA ALA A 250 34.71 -17.05 32.05
C ALA A 250 36.06 -17.44 32.59
N VAL A 251 36.90 -16.43 32.90
CA VAL A 251 38.33 -16.61 33.10
C VAL A 251 38.51 -17.72 34.11
N LYS A 252 38.92 -18.90 33.64
CA LYS A 252 39.12 -20.07 34.50
C LYS A 252 40.14 -19.64 35.53
N SER A 253 39.67 -19.41 36.74
CA SER A 253 40.47 -18.77 37.78
C SER A 253 41.72 -19.62 37.99
N LYS A 254 42.89 -18.97 38.08
CA LYS A 254 44.14 -19.63 38.47
C LYS A 254 44.15 -20.01 39.97
N ALA A 255 42.98 -20.12 40.58
CA ALA A 255 42.83 -20.66 41.91
C ALA A 255 43.19 -22.16 41.86
N PRO A 256 43.97 -22.67 42.83
CA PRO A 256 44.15 -24.11 42.95
C PRO A 256 42.77 -24.78 43.13
N ALA A 257 42.60 -25.96 42.55
CA ALA A 257 41.34 -26.69 42.64
C ALA A 257 40.90 -26.84 44.11
N PRO A 258 39.61 -26.68 44.43
CA PRO A 258 39.12 -26.88 45.78
C PRO A 258 39.51 -28.27 46.26
N ILE A 259 39.97 -28.36 47.51
CA ILE A 259 40.38 -29.62 48.12
C ILE A 259 39.26 -30.67 47.96
N SER A 260 39.58 -31.78 47.29
CA SER A 260 38.63 -32.87 47.13
C SER A 260 38.16 -33.34 48.51
N PRO A 261 36.84 -33.48 48.75
CA PRO A 261 36.35 -33.93 50.03
C PRO A 261 36.96 -35.29 50.35
N ILE A 262 37.50 -35.42 51.56
CA ILE A 262 38.20 -36.62 52.02
C ILE A 262 37.16 -37.74 52.03
N LYS A 263 37.21 -38.64 51.04
CA LYS A 263 36.43 -39.88 51.10
C LYS A 263 36.94 -40.66 52.32
N ALA A 264 36.06 -40.85 53.30
CA ALA A 264 36.36 -41.62 54.49
C ALA A 264 36.97 -42.97 54.09
N GLY A 265 38.18 -43.25 54.59
CA GLY A 265 38.97 -44.37 54.11
C GLY A 265 38.42 -45.71 54.59
N THR A 266 38.16 -46.62 53.65
CA THR A 266 38.21 -48.05 53.94
C THR A 266 39.66 -48.52 53.81
N SER A 267 40.31 -48.60 54.98
CA SER A 267 41.37 -49.55 55.35
C SER A 267 42.35 -50.06 54.29
N GLU A 268 43.62 -49.80 54.57
CA GLU A 268 44.79 -50.51 54.07
C GLU A 268 44.61 -52.04 53.99
N GLN A 269 45.15 -52.64 52.93
CA GLN A 269 46.04 -53.81 53.04
C GLN A 269 46.68 -54.13 51.68
N VAL A 270 47.99 -53.87 51.55
CA VAL A 270 48.82 -54.49 50.52
C VAL A 270 50.01 -55.18 51.18
N ILE A 271 49.73 -56.41 51.60
CA ILE A 271 50.57 -57.60 51.43
C ILE A 271 52.02 -57.49 51.91
N VAL A 272 52.28 -58.14 53.05
CA VAL A 272 53.60 -58.64 53.44
C VAL A 272 54.14 -59.52 52.30
N THR A 273 55.20 -59.07 51.62
CA THR A 273 55.87 -59.87 50.58
C THR A 273 57.13 -60.52 51.15
N ASP A 274 57.04 -61.83 51.37
CA ASP A 274 58.10 -62.73 51.83
C ASP A 274 59.39 -62.51 51.00
N THR A 275 60.42 -61.92 51.62
CA THR A 275 61.61 -61.42 50.90
C THR A 275 62.55 -62.51 50.41
N ASP A 276 62.46 -63.70 50.99
CA ASP A 276 63.48 -64.74 50.87
C ASP A 276 63.31 -65.60 49.61
N LYS A 277 62.30 -65.30 48.78
CA LYS A 277 61.99 -66.01 47.52
C LYS A 277 62.10 -65.13 46.28
N MET A 278 62.54 -63.87 46.41
CA MET A 278 62.68 -62.94 45.29
C MET A 278 64.07 -63.01 44.64
N THR A 279 64.12 -62.87 43.31
CA THR A 279 65.41 -62.76 42.59
C THR A 279 66.11 -61.44 42.93
N TYR A 280 67.45 -61.43 42.90
CA TYR A 280 68.26 -60.26 43.28
C TYR A 280 67.90 -58.98 42.49
N ALA A 281 67.58 -59.12 41.20
CA ALA A 281 67.13 -57.99 40.37
C ALA A 281 65.82 -57.36 40.88
N GLN A 282 64.89 -58.21 41.34
CA GLN A 282 63.58 -57.80 41.84
C GLN A 282 63.68 -57.15 43.23
N TYR A 283 64.52 -57.70 44.11
CA TYR A 283 64.87 -57.06 45.39
C TYR A 283 65.51 -55.68 45.19
N LYS A 284 66.48 -55.56 44.28
CA LYS A 284 67.14 -54.27 43.98
C LYS A 284 66.15 -53.22 43.48
N ALA A 285 65.22 -53.61 42.60
CA ALA A 285 64.16 -52.71 42.11
C ALA A 285 63.20 -52.27 43.23
N MET A 286 62.76 -53.19 44.10
CA MET A 286 61.89 -52.88 45.25
C MET A 286 62.55 -51.92 46.25
N ARG A 287 63.85 -52.10 46.51
CA ARG A 287 64.63 -51.22 47.40
C ARG A 287 64.86 -49.83 46.79
N GLN A 288 65.14 -49.75 45.49
CA GLN A 288 65.20 -48.47 44.76
C GLN A 288 63.83 -47.76 44.75
N ALA A 289 62.73 -48.51 44.65
CA ALA A 289 61.37 -47.99 44.73
C ALA A 289 60.88 -47.65 46.15
N LYS A 290 61.73 -47.80 47.18
CA LYS A 290 61.41 -47.57 48.61
C LYS A 290 60.18 -48.36 49.11
N ARG A 291 59.83 -49.46 48.45
CA ARG A 291 58.73 -50.37 48.85
C ARG A 291 59.15 -51.43 49.86
N ILE A 292 60.46 -51.61 50.04
CA ILE A 292 61.12 -52.38 51.10
C ILE A 292 62.19 -51.45 51.70
N ARG A 293 62.36 -51.47 53.03
CA ARG A 293 63.27 -50.59 53.78
C ARG A 293 64.67 -51.22 53.89
#